data_AF-A0A316M1K1-F1
#
_entry.id   AF-A0A316M1K1-F1
#
_cell.length_a   1.000
_cell.length_b   1.000
_cell.length_c   1.000
_cell.angle_alpha   90.00
_cell.angle_beta   90.00
_cell.angle_gamma   90.00
#
_symmetry.space_group_name_H-M   'P 1'
#
loop_
_entity.id
_entity.type
_entity.pdbx_description
1 polymer ?
#
loop_
_entity_poly.entity_id
_entity_poly.type
_entity_poly.pdbx_seq_one_letter_code
_entity_poly.pdbx_strand_id
1 'polypeptide(L)'
;MKIIKFTVEEAEICFCGLSYMFSNYESRKDYQSLLIDYKIKFSHDDLNFMSDLIASYSKDDDMLLNIEIMKNLKKINQYEDIFSYSSSKQGEIFFKTLIDKINGNIDHAADIPLWQFDDNKQAFLSYTNGNLRALINNDNKLIKYAWWNGSAWELISEENAFVIYGDFYKQCCIELEANCENLDPKAIQELNKKIAKWNNSKNSKEAMESLKRDRRYIIDMSKYNRPNHIICSNNGKIINLITGEIKNATRNDMVLFTSKNNLLDKETAIKFIDEKFKLYTYVLGID
;
A
#
# COMPACT_ATOMS: atom_id res chain seq x y z
N MET A 1 5.55 8.68 2.78
CA MET A 1 6.06 8.12 1.53
C MET A 1 7.11 7.06 1.86
N LYS A 2 6.83 5.79 1.58
CA LYS A 2 7.76 4.67 1.87
C LYS A 2 8.89 4.71 0.85
N ILE A 3 10.13 4.48 1.26
CA ILE A 3 11.28 4.54 0.34
C ILE A 3 11.58 3.14 -0.18
N ILE A 4 11.60 2.98 -1.50
CA ILE A 4 11.99 1.73 -2.18
C ILE A 4 13.34 1.97 -2.82
N LYS A 5 14.32 1.10 -2.53
CA LYS A 5 15.67 1.19 -3.07
C LYS A 5 15.94 0.04 -4.04
N PHE A 6 16.53 0.36 -5.18
CA PHE A 6 17.06 -0.60 -6.13
C PHE A 6 18.58 -0.68 -6.01
N THR A 7 19.09 -1.89 -6.13
CA THR A 7 20.53 -2.21 -6.05
C THR A 7 21.21 -2.03 -7.42
N VAL A 8 22.52 -2.21 -7.47
CA VAL A 8 23.28 -2.11 -8.73
C VAL A 8 22.97 -3.32 -9.62
N GLU A 9 22.78 -4.49 -9.01
CA GLU A 9 22.43 -5.75 -9.68
C GLU A 9 21.08 -5.69 -10.39
N GLU A 10 20.21 -4.77 -9.96
CA GLU A 10 18.86 -4.59 -10.50
C GLU A 10 18.79 -3.45 -11.53
N ALA A 11 19.92 -2.81 -11.86
CA ALA A 11 19.95 -1.65 -12.73
C ALA A 11 19.41 -1.95 -14.13
N GLU A 12 19.72 -3.12 -14.70
CA GLU A 12 19.23 -3.54 -16.02
C GLU A 12 17.71 -3.71 -16.04
N ILE A 13 17.15 -4.35 -15.00
CA ILE A 13 15.69 -4.53 -14.85
C ILE A 13 15.02 -3.16 -14.76
N CYS A 14 15.59 -2.25 -13.96
CA CYS A 14 15.07 -0.90 -13.81
C CYS A 14 15.13 -0.12 -15.12
N PHE A 15 16.27 -0.18 -15.82
CA PHE A 15 16.45 0.52 -17.08
C PHE A 15 15.44 0.07 -18.13
N CYS A 16 15.34 -1.24 -18.36
CA CYS A 16 14.42 -1.81 -19.34
C CYS A 16 12.96 -1.55 -18.96
N GLY A 17 12.61 -1.69 -17.68
CA GLY A 17 11.26 -1.45 -17.17
C GLY A 17 10.83 0.01 -17.29
N LEU A 18 11.71 0.97 -16.97
CA LEU A 18 11.45 2.39 -17.18
C LEU A 18 11.35 2.73 -18.66
N SER A 19 12.21 2.14 -19.50
CA SER A 19 12.21 2.37 -20.96
C SER A 19 10.88 1.98 -21.60
N TYR A 20 10.26 0.88 -21.15
CA TYR A 20 8.93 0.44 -21.58
C TYR A 20 7.84 1.51 -21.39
N MET A 21 7.92 2.29 -20.30
CA MET A 21 6.93 3.32 -19.97
C MET A 21 6.98 4.55 -20.90
N PHE A 22 8.06 4.72 -21.68
CA PHE A 22 8.15 5.87 -22.59
C PHE A 22 7.15 5.74 -23.75
N SER A 23 6.97 4.55 -24.32
CA SER A 23 6.00 4.30 -25.39
C SER A 23 4.70 3.63 -24.94
N ASN A 24 4.61 3.19 -23.67
CA ASN A 24 3.39 2.60 -23.12
C ASN A 24 2.70 3.52 -22.10
N TYR A 25 1.56 4.08 -22.51
CA TYR A 25 0.76 5.00 -21.71
C TYR A 25 0.21 4.38 -20.41
N GLU A 26 -0.39 3.19 -20.49
CA GLU A 26 -1.00 2.53 -19.33
C GLU A 26 0.06 2.19 -18.27
N SER A 27 1.18 1.61 -18.71
CA SER A 27 2.33 1.30 -17.83
C SER A 27 2.92 2.54 -17.17
N ARG A 28 2.96 3.67 -17.88
CA ARG A 28 3.36 4.96 -17.30
C ARG A 28 2.37 5.44 -16.23
N LYS A 29 1.06 5.34 -16.48
CA LYS A 29 0.04 5.72 -15.49
C LYS A 29 0.12 4.86 -14.23
N ASP A 30 0.33 3.55 -14.40
CA ASP A 30 0.52 2.63 -13.29
C ASP A 30 1.71 3.06 -12.42
N TYR A 31 2.86 3.33 -13.04
CA TYR A 31 4.05 3.79 -12.32
C TYR A 31 3.86 5.16 -11.66
N GLN A 32 3.27 6.14 -12.36
CA GLN A 32 2.99 7.47 -11.81
C GLN A 32 2.09 7.40 -10.57
N SER A 33 1.10 6.50 -10.58
CA SER A 33 0.24 6.23 -9.42
C SER A 33 1.06 5.75 -8.22
N LEU A 34 2.01 4.83 -8.44
CA LEU A 34 2.88 4.32 -7.37
C LEU A 34 3.79 5.40 -6.76
N LEU A 35 4.23 6.37 -7.55
CA LEU A 35 5.07 7.48 -7.06
C LEU A 35 4.35 8.41 -6.06
N ILE A 36 3.01 8.36 -5.98
CA ILE A 36 2.23 9.09 -4.97
C ILE A 36 2.52 8.53 -3.57
N ASP A 37 2.62 7.20 -3.47
CA ASP A 37 2.77 6.48 -2.20
C ASP A 37 4.25 6.17 -1.87
N TYR A 38 5.08 6.02 -2.90
CA TYR A 38 6.46 5.54 -2.79
C TYR A 38 7.50 6.56 -3.30
N LYS A 39 8.60 6.67 -2.55
CA LYS A 39 9.83 7.33 -3.00
C LYS A 39 10.76 6.27 -3.55
N ILE A 40 10.94 6.23 -4.86
CA ILE A 40 11.86 5.29 -5.48
C ILE A 40 13.25 5.90 -5.54
N LYS A 41 14.27 5.12 -5.16
CA LYS A 41 15.68 5.48 -5.28
C LYS A 41 16.39 4.42 -6.09
N PHE A 42 16.92 4.82 -7.24
CA PHE A 42 17.72 3.95 -8.09
C PHE A 42 19.20 4.06 -7.73
N SER A 43 19.95 3.02 -8.10
CA SER A 43 21.40 2.90 -7.90
C SER A 43 22.22 3.83 -8.80
N HIS A 44 21.63 4.33 -9.89
CA HIS A 44 22.26 5.23 -10.86
C HIS A 44 21.45 6.51 -11.08
N ASP A 45 22.15 7.62 -11.28
CA ASP A 45 21.53 8.94 -11.51
C ASP A 45 20.72 8.99 -12.80
N ASP A 46 21.14 8.26 -13.85
CA ASP A 46 20.40 8.17 -15.12
C ASP A 46 19.00 7.54 -14.92
N LEU A 47 18.89 6.54 -14.05
CA LEU A 47 17.61 5.90 -13.73
C LEU A 47 16.70 6.84 -12.92
N ASN A 48 17.28 7.59 -11.97
CA ASN A 48 16.54 8.63 -11.25
C ASN A 48 16.03 9.70 -12.22
N PHE A 49 16.87 10.14 -13.16
CA PHE A 49 16.50 11.09 -14.19
C PHE A 49 15.38 10.57 -15.11
N MET A 50 15.46 9.32 -15.57
CA MET A 50 14.39 8.70 -16.37
C MET A 50 13.08 8.64 -15.59
N SER A 51 13.13 8.23 -14.33
CA SER A 51 11.96 8.20 -13.45
C SER A 51 11.35 9.58 -13.28
N ASP A 52 12.15 10.63 -13.11
CA ASP A 52 11.68 12.02 -12.98
C ASP A 52 11.03 12.54 -14.26
N LEU A 53 11.57 12.17 -15.43
CA LEU A 53 10.93 12.47 -16.72
C LEU A 53 9.57 11.80 -16.83
N ILE A 54 9.46 10.52 -16.46
CA ILE A 54 8.20 9.78 -16.46
C ILE A 54 7.22 10.41 -15.46
N ALA A 55 7.67 10.74 -14.25
CA ALA A 55 6.84 11.31 -13.19
C ALA A 55 6.23 12.68 -13.57
N SER A 56 7.01 13.51 -14.27
CA SER A 56 6.61 14.86 -14.68
C SER A 56 5.80 14.89 -15.98
N TYR A 57 5.73 13.79 -16.72
CA TYR A 57 5.04 13.76 -18.01
C TYR A 57 3.54 13.58 -17.89
N SER A 58 2.77 14.64 -18.15
CA SER A 58 1.32 14.64 -17.95
C SER A 58 0.49 14.30 -19.20
N LYS A 59 1.12 14.11 -20.37
CA LYS A 59 0.42 13.88 -21.63
C LYS A 59 0.21 12.39 -21.91
N ASP A 60 -0.81 12.10 -22.70
CA ASP A 60 -1.25 10.74 -23.03
C ASP A 60 -0.58 10.18 -24.31
N ASP A 61 0.29 10.97 -24.94
CA ASP A 61 1.04 10.60 -26.14
C ASP A 61 2.33 9.80 -25.82
N ASP A 62 2.89 9.16 -26.84
CA ASP A 62 4.21 8.51 -26.73
C ASP A 62 5.27 9.55 -26.39
N MET A 63 5.97 9.36 -25.26
CA MET A 63 7.00 10.28 -24.79
C MET A 63 8.18 10.36 -25.75
N LEU A 64 8.45 9.30 -26.52
CA LEU A 64 9.54 9.29 -27.50
C LEU A 64 9.24 10.18 -28.71
N LEU A 65 7.99 10.54 -28.94
CA LEU A 65 7.60 11.51 -29.97
C LEU A 65 7.71 12.96 -29.48
N ASN A 66 7.92 13.17 -28.17
CA ASN A 66 8.06 14.49 -27.59
C ASN A 66 9.49 15.02 -27.76
N ILE A 67 9.63 16.12 -28.50
CA ILE A 67 10.94 16.74 -28.83
C ILE A 67 11.77 17.08 -27.59
N GLU A 68 11.13 17.53 -26.51
CA GLU A 68 11.82 17.90 -25.27
C GLU A 68 12.36 16.66 -24.54
N ILE A 69 11.54 15.61 -24.44
CA ILE A 69 11.96 14.31 -23.89
C ILE A 69 13.11 13.73 -24.72
N MET A 70 12.98 13.70 -26.05
CA MET A 70 14.05 13.23 -26.95
C MET A 70 15.37 13.98 -26.71
N LYS A 71 15.32 15.31 -26.60
CA LYS A 71 16.52 16.13 -26.31
C LYS A 71 17.13 15.78 -24.97
N ASN A 72 16.31 15.56 -23.95
CA ASN A 72 16.77 15.22 -22.60
C ASN A 72 17.40 13.83 -22.56
N LEU A 73 16.81 12.83 -23.23
CA LEU A 73 17.36 11.48 -23.32
C LEU A 73 18.65 11.42 -24.15
N LYS A 74 18.78 12.25 -25.20
CA LYS A 74 20.02 12.36 -25.97
C LYS A 74 21.17 12.97 -25.17
N LYS A 75 20.90 13.84 -24.19
CA LYS A 75 21.96 14.40 -23.33
C LYS A 75 22.63 13.36 -22.44
N ILE A 76 21.91 12.30 -22.08
CA ILE A 76 22.42 11.18 -21.29
C ILE A 76 22.86 9.99 -22.16
N ASN A 77 22.86 10.13 -23.49
CA ASN A 77 23.18 9.07 -24.47
C ASN A 77 22.32 7.79 -24.35
N GLN A 78 21.17 7.83 -23.68
CA GLN A 78 20.31 6.65 -23.46
C GLN A 78 19.18 6.52 -24.50
N TYR A 79 19.02 7.46 -25.42
CA TYR A 79 17.85 7.52 -26.32
C TYR A 79 17.68 6.26 -27.18
N GLU A 80 18.77 5.76 -27.78
CA GLU A 80 18.70 4.59 -28.68
C GLU A 80 18.36 3.31 -27.90
N ASP A 81 18.99 3.13 -26.74
CA ASP A 81 18.73 1.98 -25.87
C ASP A 81 17.29 2.00 -25.35
N ILE A 82 16.79 3.15 -24.87
CA ILE A 82 15.40 3.31 -24.44
C ILE A 82 14.44 2.94 -25.57
N PHE A 83 14.67 3.47 -26.79
CA PHE A 83 13.84 3.19 -27.95
C PHE A 83 13.81 1.68 -28.28
N SER A 84 14.94 0.99 -28.12
CA SER A 84 15.02 -0.45 -28.37
C SER A 84 14.17 -1.27 -27.39
N TYR A 85 14.13 -0.87 -26.11
CA TYR A 85 13.38 -1.58 -25.09
C TYR A 85 11.91 -1.19 -25.02
N SER A 86 11.56 0.03 -25.45
CA SER A 86 10.23 0.62 -25.23
C SER A 86 9.10 -0.18 -25.87
N SER A 87 9.35 -0.79 -27.03
CA SER A 87 8.39 -1.63 -27.76
C SER A 87 8.74 -3.13 -27.71
N SER A 88 9.69 -3.52 -26.86
CA SER A 88 10.17 -4.89 -26.78
C SER A 88 9.38 -5.71 -25.76
N LYS A 89 9.20 -7.01 -26.05
CA LYS A 89 8.62 -7.97 -25.09
C LYS A 89 9.47 -8.10 -23.82
N GLN A 90 10.79 -7.92 -23.95
CA GLN A 90 11.71 -7.91 -22.82
C GLN A 90 11.45 -6.73 -21.89
N GLY A 91 11.19 -5.54 -22.46
CA GLY A 91 10.81 -4.33 -21.72
C GLY A 91 9.51 -4.52 -20.95
N GLU A 92 8.49 -5.16 -21.54
CA GLU A 92 7.24 -5.49 -20.85
C GLU A 92 7.45 -6.44 -19.65
N ILE A 93 8.24 -7.51 -19.84
CA ILE A 93 8.57 -8.47 -18.76
C ILE A 93 9.29 -7.75 -17.62
N PHE A 94 10.29 -6.93 -17.94
CA PHE A 94 11.04 -6.20 -16.92
C PHE A 94 10.26 -5.06 -16.27
N PHE A 95 9.35 -4.39 -17.00
CA PHE A 95 8.38 -3.48 -16.41
C PHE A 95 7.53 -4.21 -15.38
N LYS A 96 7.00 -5.38 -15.73
CA LYS A 96 6.23 -6.18 -14.79
C LYS A 96 7.07 -6.56 -13.57
N THR A 97 8.32 -7.00 -13.73
CA THR A 97 9.23 -7.29 -12.60
C THR A 97 9.51 -6.06 -11.74
N LEU A 98 9.71 -4.89 -12.35
CA LEU A 98 9.93 -3.62 -11.66
C LEU A 98 8.69 -3.23 -10.82
N ILE A 99 7.50 -3.30 -11.41
CA ILE A 99 6.23 -3.00 -10.75
C ILE A 99 5.91 -4.04 -9.69
N ASP A 100 6.12 -5.33 -9.96
CA ASP A 100 5.95 -6.41 -9.00
C ASP A 100 6.90 -6.25 -7.82
N LYS A 101 8.11 -5.68 -7.99
CA LYS A 101 8.99 -5.33 -6.87
C LYS A 101 8.52 -4.09 -6.12
N ILE A 102 7.94 -3.10 -6.80
CA ILE A 102 7.40 -1.89 -6.14
C ILE A 102 6.14 -2.25 -5.33
N ASN A 103 5.23 -3.01 -5.93
CA ASN A 103 4.00 -3.51 -5.33
C ASN A 103 4.25 -4.63 -4.32
N GLY A 104 5.18 -5.53 -4.63
CA GLY A 104 5.62 -6.65 -3.79
C GLY A 104 6.55 -6.21 -2.65
N ASN A 105 6.90 -4.92 -2.56
CA ASN A 105 7.45 -4.32 -1.35
C ASN A 105 6.38 -4.01 -0.29
N ILE A 106 5.45 -4.95 -0.09
CA ILE A 106 4.88 -5.24 1.23
C ILE A 106 6.00 -5.94 2.03
N ASP A 107 7.02 -5.15 2.39
CA ASP A 107 8.15 -5.48 3.29
C ASP A 107 8.89 -6.81 3.06
N HIS A 108 9.98 -6.73 2.29
CA HIS A 108 11.19 -7.50 2.56
C HIS A 108 12.39 -6.54 2.66
N ALA A 109 12.31 -5.59 3.60
CA ALA A 109 13.47 -4.84 4.02
C ALA A 109 14.36 -5.76 4.87
N ALA A 110 15.01 -6.76 4.25
CA ALA A 110 15.73 -7.85 4.93
C ALA A 110 15.06 -8.19 6.27
N ASP A 111 13.91 -8.87 6.22
CA ASP A 111 13.14 -9.16 7.44
C ASP A 111 14.10 -9.65 8.51
N ILE A 112 14.22 -8.87 9.59
CA ILE A 112 14.91 -9.31 10.79
C ILE A 112 14.20 -10.61 11.15
N PRO A 113 14.87 -11.78 11.04
CA PRO A 113 14.21 -13.04 11.32
C PRO A 113 13.51 -12.95 12.68
N LEU A 114 12.29 -13.48 12.79
CA LEU A 114 11.44 -13.26 13.96
C LEU A 114 12.13 -13.72 15.26
N TRP A 115 13.03 -14.70 15.16
CA TRP A 115 13.84 -15.21 16.26
C TRP A 115 14.92 -14.23 16.77
N GLN A 116 15.32 -13.23 15.98
CA GLN A 116 16.29 -12.21 16.37
C GLN A 116 15.70 -11.17 17.34
N PHE A 117 14.39 -10.95 17.35
CA PHE A 117 13.75 -10.04 18.31
C PHE A 117 13.83 -10.56 19.74
N ASP A 118 14.21 -9.71 20.70
CA ASP A 118 14.39 -10.12 22.10
C ASP A 118 13.10 -10.55 22.78
N ASP A 119 11.98 -9.90 22.45
CA ASP A 119 10.67 -10.18 23.01
C ASP A 119 9.63 -10.54 21.95
N ASN A 120 8.62 -11.31 22.38
CA ASN A 120 7.58 -11.83 21.52
C ASN A 120 6.63 -10.74 20.99
N LYS A 121 6.51 -9.60 21.68
CA LYS A 121 5.60 -8.51 21.27
C LYS A 121 6.19 -7.81 20.07
N GLN A 122 7.48 -7.47 20.11
CA GLN A 122 8.20 -6.86 19.00
C GLN A 122 8.22 -7.80 17.79
N ALA A 123 8.52 -9.08 18.01
CA ALA A 123 8.46 -10.09 16.97
C ALA A 123 7.06 -10.18 16.33
N PHE A 124 6.00 -10.18 17.15
CA PHE A 124 4.62 -10.26 16.68
C PHE A 124 4.15 -8.98 15.95
N LEU A 125 4.54 -7.80 16.44
CA LEU A 125 4.25 -6.52 15.77
C LEU A 125 5.00 -6.41 14.44
N SER A 126 6.21 -6.97 14.35
CA SER A 126 6.97 -7.09 13.11
C SER A 126 6.30 -8.06 12.15
N TYR A 127 5.90 -9.24 12.61
CA TYR A 127 5.20 -10.25 11.81
C TYR A 127 3.88 -9.71 11.23
N THR A 128 3.07 -9.06 12.05
CA THR A 128 1.79 -8.51 11.60
C THR A 128 1.96 -7.25 10.77
N ASN A 129 3.04 -6.50 10.96
CA ASN A 129 3.43 -5.34 10.14
C ASN A 129 2.29 -4.34 9.83
N GLY A 130 1.38 -4.14 10.79
CA GLY A 130 0.24 -3.23 10.64
C GLY A 130 -0.93 -3.80 9.83
N ASN A 131 -0.83 -5.04 9.35
CA ASN A 131 -1.93 -5.82 8.77
C ASN A 131 -2.93 -6.28 9.83
N LEU A 132 -2.53 -6.37 11.11
CA LEU A 132 -3.45 -6.58 12.23
C LEU A 132 -3.63 -5.29 13.02
N ARG A 133 -4.88 -4.86 13.18
CA ARG A 133 -5.21 -3.63 13.90
C ARG A 133 -6.31 -3.86 14.93
N ALA A 134 -6.13 -3.29 16.12
CA ALA A 134 -7.13 -3.28 17.15
C ALA A 134 -8.21 -2.23 16.84
N LEU A 135 -9.48 -2.61 16.95
CA LEU A 135 -10.60 -1.68 16.86
C LEU A 135 -10.93 -1.18 18.28
N ILE A 136 -10.82 0.13 18.48
CA ILE A 136 -11.24 0.75 19.75
C ILE A 136 -12.60 1.41 19.60
N ASN A 137 -13.36 1.43 20.69
CA ASN A 137 -14.70 2.02 20.74
C ASN A 137 -15.68 1.41 19.73
N ASN A 138 -15.52 0.11 19.43
CA ASN A 138 -16.45 -0.62 18.58
C ASN A 138 -17.70 -1.03 19.37
N ASP A 139 -18.88 -0.70 18.86
CA ASP A 139 -20.17 -1.04 19.47
C ASP A 139 -20.49 -2.54 19.33
N ASN A 140 -19.96 -3.20 18.31
CA ASN A 140 -20.07 -4.65 18.16
C ASN A 140 -19.07 -5.36 19.08
N LYS A 141 -19.57 -5.94 20.18
CA LYS A 141 -18.74 -6.62 21.18
C LYS A 141 -18.00 -7.85 20.66
N LEU A 142 -18.45 -8.48 19.57
CA LEU A 142 -17.82 -9.69 19.02
C LEU A 142 -16.61 -9.37 18.13
N ILE A 143 -16.60 -8.21 17.49
CA ILE A 143 -15.54 -7.81 16.57
C ILE A 143 -14.53 -6.94 17.32
N LYS A 144 -13.28 -7.37 17.36
CA LYS A 144 -12.23 -6.70 18.14
C LYS A 144 -11.07 -6.20 17.28
N TYR A 145 -10.87 -6.78 16.10
CA TYR A 145 -9.72 -6.49 15.25
C TYR A 145 -10.12 -6.39 13.77
N ALA A 146 -9.27 -5.74 12.98
CA ALA A 146 -9.29 -5.78 11.52
C ALA A 146 -7.98 -6.41 11.03
N TRP A 147 -8.07 -7.34 10.08
CA TRP A 147 -6.93 -8.06 9.51
C TRP A 147 -6.89 -7.91 7.99
N TRP A 148 -5.73 -7.57 7.44
CA TRP A 148 -5.49 -7.61 6.00
C TRP A 148 -5.00 -8.99 5.60
N ASN A 149 -5.84 -9.73 4.87
CA ASN A 149 -5.53 -11.10 4.45
C ASN A 149 -4.65 -11.19 3.17
N GLY A 150 -4.16 -10.05 2.67
CA GLY A 150 -3.46 -9.94 1.39
C GLY A 150 -4.33 -9.42 0.23
N SER A 151 -5.66 -9.43 0.38
CA SER A 151 -6.62 -9.01 -0.66
C SER A 151 -7.68 -8.03 -0.16
N ALA A 152 -8.13 -8.18 1.09
CA ALA A 152 -9.17 -7.36 1.70
C ALA A 152 -8.95 -7.23 3.21
N TRP A 153 -9.55 -6.17 3.79
CA TRP A 153 -9.67 -6.00 5.23
C TRP A 153 -10.86 -6.79 5.73
N GLU A 154 -10.61 -7.73 6.65
CA GLU A 154 -11.62 -8.53 7.30
C GLU A 154 -11.77 -8.11 8.76
N LEU A 155 -13.02 -8.05 9.22
CA LEU A 155 -13.34 -7.80 10.61
C LEU A 155 -13.37 -9.13 11.36
N ILE A 156 -12.55 -9.26 12.39
CA ILE A 156 -12.35 -10.54 13.09
C ILE A 156 -12.57 -10.41 14.60
N SER A 157 -12.96 -11.52 15.21
CA SER A 157 -13.10 -11.65 16.66
C SER A 157 -11.73 -11.75 17.34
N GLU A 158 -11.74 -11.72 18.66
CA GLU A 158 -10.53 -11.91 19.45
C GLU A 158 -10.00 -13.35 19.34
N GLU A 159 -10.87 -14.35 19.25
CA GLU A 159 -10.48 -15.75 19.04
C GLU A 159 -9.75 -15.92 17.70
N ASN A 160 -10.26 -15.32 16.62
CA ASN A 160 -9.63 -15.39 15.31
C ASN A 160 -8.29 -14.64 15.27
N ALA A 161 -8.15 -13.54 16.02
CA ALA A 161 -6.87 -12.87 16.17
C ALA A 161 -5.83 -13.76 16.88
N PHE A 162 -6.23 -14.60 17.84
CA PHE A 162 -5.33 -15.58 18.45
C PHE A 162 -4.87 -16.67 17.47
N VAL A 163 -5.65 -17.00 16.43
CA VAL A 163 -5.20 -17.90 15.36
C VAL A 163 -4.00 -17.29 14.62
N ILE A 164 -4.04 -15.99 14.33
CA ILE A 164 -2.92 -15.25 13.70
C ILE A 164 -1.66 -15.31 14.57
N TYR A 165 -1.79 -15.23 15.90
CA TYR A 165 -0.65 -15.45 16.80
C TYR A 165 -0.09 -16.88 16.72
N GLY A 166 -0.96 -17.87 16.54
CA GLY A 166 -0.55 -19.25 16.31
C GLY A 166 0.29 -19.39 15.03
N ASP A 167 -0.11 -18.70 13.96
CA ASP A 167 0.63 -18.71 12.69
C ASP A 167 1.94 -17.94 12.76
N PHE A 168 1.99 -16.82 13.49
CA PHE A 168 3.23 -16.15 13.90
C PHE A 168 4.21 -17.12 14.57
N TYR A 169 3.74 -17.90 15.55
CA TYR A 169 4.60 -18.84 16.26
C TYR A 169 5.14 -19.93 15.33
N LYS A 170 4.30 -20.49 14.45
CA LYS A 170 4.74 -21.48 13.45
C LYS A 170 5.82 -20.89 12.53
N GLN A 171 5.62 -19.65 12.08
CA GLN A 171 6.58 -18.96 11.23
C GLN A 171 7.94 -18.79 11.94
N CYS A 172 7.94 -18.44 13.23
CA CYS A 172 9.17 -18.37 14.03
C CYS A 172 9.93 -19.72 14.05
N CYS A 173 9.20 -20.84 14.18
CA CYS A 173 9.80 -22.18 14.16
C CYS A 173 10.40 -22.51 12.80
N ILE A 174 9.67 -22.23 11.71
CA ILE A 174 10.13 -22.47 10.33
C ILE A 174 11.40 -21.67 10.05
N GLU A 175 11.43 -20.40 10.43
CA GLU A 175 12.62 -19.55 10.24
C GLU A 175 13.81 -20.02 11.06
N LEU A 176 13.59 -20.50 12.29
CA LEU A 176 14.68 -21.06 13.09
C LEU A 176 15.24 -22.33 12.45
N GLU A 177 14.38 -23.26 12.02
CA GLU A 177 14.77 -24.50 11.33
C GLU A 177 15.58 -24.23 10.06
N ALA A 178 15.14 -23.28 9.24
CA ALA A 178 15.83 -22.89 8.02
C ALA A 178 17.23 -22.27 8.26
N ASN A 179 17.49 -21.78 9.46
CA ASN A 179 18.77 -21.15 9.83
C ASN A 179 19.66 -22.04 10.71
N CYS A 180 19.21 -23.24 11.07
CA CYS A 180 19.94 -24.14 11.96
C CYS A 180 21.34 -24.51 11.42
N GLU A 181 21.51 -24.69 10.12
CA GLU A 181 22.81 -25.09 9.53
C GLU A 181 23.89 -24.00 9.65
N ASN A 182 23.48 -22.74 9.82
CA ASN A 182 24.36 -21.58 9.90
C ASN A 182 24.68 -21.15 11.34
N LEU A 183 24.17 -21.87 12.35
CA LEU A 183 24.28 -21.52 13.76
C LEU A 183 25.01 -22.60 14.55
N ASP A 184 25.72 -22.19 15.59
CA ASP A 184 26.34 -23.16 16.50
C ASP A 184 25.28 -23.91 17.33
N PRO A 185 25.55 -25.17 17.76
CA PRO A 185 24.57 -25.97 18.49
C PRO A 185 24.08 -25.37 19.80
N LYS A 186 24.88 -24.53 20.48
CA LYS A 186 24.47 -23.88 21.73
C LYS A 186 23.50 -22.74 21.44
N ALA A 187 23.79 -21.91 20.44
CA ALA A 187 22.91 -20.85 19.98
C ALA A 187 21.54 -21.39 19.54
N ILE A 188 21.52 -22.52 18.81
CA ILE A 188 20.27 -23.20 18.43
C ILE A 188 19.48 -23.62 19.68
N GLN A 189 20.14 -24.18 20.69
CA GLN A 189 19.45 -24.61 21.91
C GLN A 189 18.86 -23.44 22.69
N GLU A 190 19.56 -22.30 22.74
CA GLU A 190 19.08 -21.07 23.39
C GLU A 190 17.89 -20.45 22.64
N LEU A 191 17.97 -20.37 21.32
CA LEU A 191 16.89 -19.85 20.47
C LEU A 191 15.64 -20.73 20.55
N ASN A 192 15.79 -22.07 20.54
CA ASN A 192 14.68 -22.98 20.74
C ASN A 192 13.98 -22.76 22.09
N LYS A 193 14.76 -22.61 23.18
CA LYS A 193 14.20 -22.30 24.51
C LYS A 193 13.49 -20.94 24.53
N LYS A 194 14.01 -19.95 23.82
CA LYS A 194 13.42 -18.61 23.70
C LYS A 194 12.08 -18.67 22.96
N ILE A 195 12.05 -19.24 21.76
CA ILE A 195 10.83 -19.35 20.93
C ILE A 195 9.78 -20.20 21.64
N ALA A 196 10.15 -21.34 22.22
CA ALA A 196 9.22 -22.19 22.96
C ALA A 196 8.52 -21.46 24.12
N LYS A 197 9.22 -20.53 24.79
CA LYS A 197 8.60 -19.68 25.83
C LYS A 197 7.52 -18.76 25.26
N TRP A 198 7.57 -18.39 23.98
CA TRP A 198 6.57 -17.51 23.36
C TRP A 198 5.22 -18.18 23.13
N ASN A 199 5.17 -19.53 23.10
CA ASN A 199 3.95 -20.31 22.93
C ASN A 199 3.20 -20.56 24.25
N ASN A 200 2.61 -19.52 24.82
CA ASN A 200 1.69 -19.68 25.94
C ASN A 200 0.63 -18.56 25.96
N SER A 201 -0.45 -18.79 26.70
CA SER A 201 -1.61 -17.90 26.77
C SER A 201 -1.33 -16.53 27.37
N LYS A 202 -0.33 -16.40 28.25
CA LYS A 202 0.07 -15.10 28.80
C LYS A 202 0.76 -14.27 27.72
N ASN A 203 1.71 -14.86 27.01
CA ASN A 203 2.49 -14.18 25.98
C ASN A 203 1.65 -13.80 24.76
N SER A 204 0.70 -14.66 24.36
CA SER A 204 -0.24 -14.31 23.28
C SER A 204 -1.14 -13.14 23.66
N LYS A 205 -1.65 -13.10 24.91
CA LYS A 205 -2.43 -11.96 25.42
C LYS A 205 -1.60 -10.68 25.47
N GLU A 206 -0.37 -10.75 25.98
CA GLU A 206 0.52 -9.59 26.05
C GLU A 206 0.85 -9.03 24.66
N ALA A 207 1.02 -9.89 23.66
CA ALA A 207 1.22 -9.48 22.28
C ALA A 207 -0.03 -8.78 21.69
N MET A 208 -1.23 -9.32 21.93
CA MET A 208 -2.48 -8.66 21.51
C MET A 208 -2.70 -7.31 22.21
N GLU A 209 -2.39 -7.22 23.50
CA GLU A 209 -2.46 -5.97 24.24
C GLU A 209 -1.44 -4.93 23.75
N SER A 210 -0.30 -5.36 23.20
CA SER A 210 0.68 -4.44 22.63
C SER A 210 0.14 -3.68 21.41
N LEU A 211 -0.71 -4.31 20.59
CA LEU A 211 -1.41 -3.65 19.47
C LEU A 211 -2.29 -2.49 19.96
N LYS A 212 -2.98 -2.68 21.10
CA LYS A 212 -3.88 -1.69 21.69
C LYS A 212 -3.16 -0.50 22.33
N ARG A 213 -1.83 -0.59 22.51
CA ARG A 213 -1.01 0.47 23.12
C ARG A 213 -0.32 1.37 22.11
N ASP A 214 -0.24 0.95 20.85
CA ASP A 214 0.42 1.69 19.78
C ASP A 214 -0.59 2.21 18.75
N ARG A 215 -0.68 3.53 18.61
CA ARG A 215 -1.62 4.21 17.70
C ARG A 215 -1.49 3.78 16.23
N ARG A 216 -0.32 3.28 15.81
CA ARG A 216 -0.10 2.77 14.45
C ARG A 216 -0.94 1.52 14.15
N TYR A 217 -1.26 0.76 15.19
CA TYR A 217 -1.99 -0.51 15.13
C TYR A 217 -3.44 -0.38 15.64
N ILE A 218 -3.97 0.84 15.74
CA ILE A 218 -5.31 1.11 16.27
C ILE A 218 -6.16 1.80 15.21
N ILE A 219 -7.42 1.37 15.10
CA ILE A 219 -8.48 2.07 14.39
C ILE A 219 -9.50 2.55 15.43
N ASP A 220 -9.67 3.87 15.50
CA ASP A 220 -10.63 4.50 16.40
C ASP A 220 -11.98 4.66 15.72
N MET A 221 -12.91 3.75 16.03
CA MET A 221 -14.22 3.70 15.40
C MET A 221 -15.03 4.97 15.65
N SER A 222 -14.76 5.71 16.74
CA SER A 222 -15.46 6.97 17.03
C SER A 222 -15.21 8.06 15.98
N LYS A 223 -14.05 8.02 15.30
CA LYS A 223 -13.73 8.92 14.18
C LYS A 223 -14.51 8.60 12.91
N TYR A 224 -15.01 7.37 12.82
CA TYR A 224 -15.81 6.84 11.71
C TYR A 224 -17.29 6.72 12.06
N ASN A 225 -17.68 6.92 13.33
CA ASN A 225 -19.06 6.97 13.82
C ASN A 225 -19.76 8.32 13.51
N ARG A 226 -19.30 9.00 12.46
CA ARG A 226 -20.00 10.14 11.84
C ARG A 226 -20.92 9.56 10.77
N PRO A 227 -22.01 10.24 10.35
CA PRO A 227 -23.00 9.72 9.38
C PRO A 227 -22.46 9.41 7.96
N ASN A 228 -21.14 9.36 7.78
CA ASN A 228 -20.48 9.03 6.54
C ASN A 228 -20.22 7.51 6.53
N HIS A 229 -21.21 6.76 6.05
CA HIS A 229 -21.15 5.30 5.89
C HIS A 229 -20.38 4.85 4.64
N ILE A 230 -19.74 5.80 3.96
CA ILE A 230 -18.99 5.60 2.73
C ILE A 230 -17.53 5.90 3.02
N ILE A 231 -16.68 4.88 2.89
CA ILE A 231 -15.22 5.05 2.95
C ILE A 231 -14.69 5.00 1.52
N CYS A 232 -13.92 6.01 1.13
CA CYS A 232 -13.07 5.93 -0.05
C CYS A 232 -11.71 5.37 0.35
N SER A 233 -11.34 4.23 -0.22
CA SER A 233 -10.00 3.67 -0.06
C SER A 233 -9.00 4.41 -0.96
N ASN A 234 -7.71 4.34 -0.59
CA ASN A 234 -6.64 5.00 -1.35
C ASN A 234 -6.50 4.47 -2.80
N ASN A 235 -7.01 3.27 -3.08
CA ASN A 235 -7.06 2.67 -4.42
C ASN A 235 -8.38 2.96 -5.17
N GLY A 236 -9.11 4.01 -4.80
CA GLY A 236 -10.29 4.46 -5.53
C GLY A 236 -11.51 3.55 -5.42
N LYS A 237 -11.64 2.76 -4.34
CA LYS A 237 -12.86 1.99 -4.07
C LYS A 237 -13.74 2.72 -3.07
N ILE A 238 -15.04 2.61 -3.30
CA ILE A 238 -16.09 3.12 -2.43
C ILE A 238 -16.65 1.94 -1.65
N ILE A 239 -16.58 2.02 -0.32
CA ILE A 239 -17.03 0.99 0.60
C ILE A 239 -18.24 1.53 1.35
N ASN A 240 -19.40 0.94 1.12
CA ASN A 240 -20.62 1.24 1.87
C ASN A 240 -20.72 0.31 3.07
N LEU A 241 -20.50 0.87 4.26
CA LEU A 241 -20.49 0.14 5.53
C LEU A 241 -21.87 -0.33 5.98
N ILE A 242 -22.96 0.14 5.36
CA ILE A 242 -24.33 -0.30 5.67
C ILE A 242 -24.72 -1.48 4.79
N THR A 243 -24.47 -1.39 3.48
CA THR A 243 -24.89 -2.43 2.53
C THR A 243 -23.84 -3.52 2.35
N GLY A 244 -22.59 -3.28 2.78
CA GLY A 244 -21.45 -4.15 2.52
C GLY A 244 -20.96 -4.08 1.07
N GLU A 245 -21.52 -3.17 0.26
CA GLU A 245 -21.15 -3.02 -1.14
C GLU A 245 -19.77 -2.36 -1.28
N ILE A 246 -18.91 -2.97 -2.08
CA ILE A 246 -17.59 -2.46 -2.45
C ILE A 246 -17.57 -2.31 -3.96
N LYS A 247 -17.43 -1.08 -4.46
CA LYS A 247 -17.34 -0.80 -5.90
C LYS A 247 -16.18 0.13 -6.24
N ASN A 248 -15.73 0.11 -7.49
CA ASN A 248 -14.76 1.10 -7.98
C ASN A 248 -15.45 2.48 -8.11
N ALA A 249 -14.76 3.54 -7.75
CA ALA A 249 -15.22 4.90 -7.96
C ALA A 249 -15.29 5.22 -9.45
N THR A 250 -16.39 5.80 -9.90
CA THR A 250 -16.62 6.22 -11.28
C THR A 250 -16.69 7.74 -11.35
N ARG A 251 -16.56 8.30 -12.56
CA ARG A 251 -16.65 9.75 -12.80
C ARG A 251 -17.98 10.38 -12.37
N ASN A 252 -19.02 9.55 -12.18
CA ASN A 252 -20.34 9.98 -11.72
C ASN A 252 -20.47 9.96 -10.18
N ASP A 253 -19.49 9.41 -9.45
CA ASP A 253 -19.48 9.35 -7.99
C ASP A 253 -18.92 10.65 -7.39
N MET A 254 -19.73 11.72 -7.35
CA MET A 254 -19.39 12.95 -6.63
C MET A 254 -19.64 12.81 -5.12
N VAL A 255 -18.60 12.95 -4.31
CA VAL A 255 -18.71 13.04 -2.85
C VAL A 255 -18.88 14.51 -2.45
N LEU A 256 -20.12 14.93 -2.19
CA LEU A 256 -20.40 16.24 -1.59
C LEU A 256 -20.64 16.07 -0.08
N PHE A 257 -19.74 16.63 0.72
CA PHE A 257 -19.91 16.83 2.16
C PHE A 257 -21.02 17.86 2.42
N THR A 258 -22.30 17.44 2.38
CA THR A 258 -23.39 18.16 3.05
C THR A 258 -24.41 17.16 3.59
N SER A 259 -25.00 17.48 4.74
CA SER A 259 -25.91 16.63 5.53
C SER A 259 -27.13 16.12 4.75
N LYS A 260 -27.57 14.90 5.11
CA LYS A 260 -28.81 14.22 4.64
C LYS A 260 -29.03 14.33 3.12
N ASN A 261 -28.31 13.52 2.36
CA ASN A 261 -28.55 13.41 0.92
C ASN A 261 -29.71 12.45 0.65
N ASN A 262 -30.87 13.01 0.30
CA ASN A 262 -31.73 12.38 -0.70
C ASN A 262 -30.95 12.39 -2.02
N LEU A 263 -30.82 11.24 -2.66
CA LEU A 263 -30.25 11.16 -4.00
C LEU A 263 -31.18 11.93 -4.96
N LEU A 264 -30.64 12.92 -5.65
CA LEU A 264 -31.34 13.67 -6.68
C LEU A 264 -30.77 13.26 -8.04
N ASP A 265 -31.64 13.11 -9.02
CA ASP A 265 -31.24 12.85 -10.40
C ASP A 265 -30.59 14.10 -11.03
N LYS A 266 -29.99 13.91 -12.21
CA LYS A 266 -29.21 14.92 -12.93
C LYS A 266 -30.01 16.19 -13.26
N GLU A 267 -31.28 16.07 -13.65
CA GLU A 267 -32.10 17.25 -13.96
C GLU A 267 -32.41 18.03 -12.70
N THR A 268 -32.75 17.33 -11.63
CA THR A 268 -33.05 17.96 -10.34
C THR A 268 -31.81 18.62 -9.72
N ALA A 269 -30.63 18.04 -9.90
CA ALA A 269 -29.36 18.62 -9.46
C ALA A 269 -28.98 19.89 -10.25
N ILE A 270 -29.16 19.88 -11.57
CA ILE A 270 -28.92 21.07 -12.42
C ILE A 270 -29.86 22.20 -12.00
N LYS A 271 -31.14 21.91 -11.79
CA LYS A 271 -32.12 22.89 -11.34
C LYS A 271 -31.79 23.48 -9.96
N PHE A 272 -31.28 22.66 -9.04
CA PHE A 272 -30.82 23.13 -7.73
C PHE A 272 -29.61 24.08 -7.84
N ILE A 273 -28.62 23.76 -8.68
CA ILE A 273 -27.48 24.63 -8.95
C ILE A 273 -27.95 25.98 -9.51
N ASP A 274 -28.83 25.96 -10.52
CA ASP A 274 -29.21 27.19 -11.23
C ASP A 274 -30.18 28.08 -10.44
N GLU A 275 -31.07 27.50 -9.65
CA GLU A 275 -32.13 28.24 -8.94
C GLU A 275 -31.84 28.46 -7.46
N LYS A 276 -31.27 27.46 -6.77
CA LYS A 276 -31.09 27.48 -5.30
C LYS A 276 -29.68 27.90 -4.89
N PHE A 277 -28.65 27.52 -5.64
CA PHE A 277 -27.27 27.87 -5.28
C PHE A 277 -26.99 29.38 -5.38
N LYS A 278 -27.66 30.09 -6.31
CA LYS A 278 -27.64 31.56 -6.38
C LYS A 278 -28.14 32.27 -5.12
N LEU A 279 -29.01 31.64 -4.33
CA LEU A 279 -29.45 32.21 -3.04
C LEU A 279 -28.36 32.06 -1.97
N TYR A 280 -27.48 31.07 -2.11
CA TYR A 280 -26.38 30.80 -1.18
C TYR A 280 -25.12 31.60 -1.49
N THR A 281 -24.89 32.04 -2.73
CA THR A 281 -23.74 32.92 -3.05
C THR A 281 -23.78 34.23 -2.28
N TYR A 282 -24.98 34.81 -2.07
CA TYR A 282 -25.19 36.00 -1.24
C TYR A 282 -24.92 35.75 0.25
N VAL A 283 -25.25 34.57 0.77
CA VAL A 283 -25.01 34.19 2.18
C VAL A 283 -23.54 33.81 2.41
N LEU A 284 -22.87 33.26 1.40
CA LEU A 284 -21.46 32.85 1.43
C LEU A 284 -20.50 33.98 1.04
N GLY A 285 -21.01 35.16 0.66
CA GLY A 285 -20.21 36.33 0.32
C GLY A 285 -19.34 36.17 -0.93
N ILE A 286 -19.77 35.30 -1.86
CA ILE A 286 -19.07 35.03 -3.12
C ILE A 286 -19.50 36.01 -4.22
N ASP A 287 -20.58 36.78 -3.97
CA ASP A 287 -21.00 38.00 -4.69
C ASP A 287 -21.34 39.10 -3.68
#